data_AF-O82578-F1
#
_entry.id   AF-O82578-F1
#
_cell.length_a   1.000
_cell.length_b   1.000
_cell.length_c   1.000
_cell.angle_alpha   90.00
_cell.angle_beta   90.00
_cell.angle_gamma   90.00
#
_symmetry.space_group_name_H-M   'P 1'
#
loop_
_entity.id
_entity.type
_entity.pdbx_description
1 polymer ?
#
loop_
_entity_poly.entity_id
_entity_poly.type
_entity_poly.pdbx_seq_one_letter_code
_entity_poly.pdbx_strand_id
1 'polypeptide(L)'
;DLAASLSTLHSLEAVAGKDKLVVSTSCSLMHTAVDLVNETKLDDEIKSWLAFAAQKVVEVNALAKALAGQKDEVYFAANAAAQASRRSSPRVTNEEVQKAAAALRGSDHRRSTTVSARLDAQQKKLNLPVLPTTTIGSFPQTVEL
;
A
#
# COMPACT_ATOMS: atom_id res chain seq x y z
N ASP A 1 -0.12 1.62 -12.68
CA ASP A 1 -1.18 1.57 -13.72
C ASP A 1 -0.69 2.39 -14.91
N LEU A 2 -0.25 1.71 -15.97
CA LEU A 2 0.32 2.38 -17.14
C LEU A 2 -0.75 3.09 -17.97
N ALA A 3 -1.97 2.55 -18.03
CA ALA A 3 -3.06 3.15 -18.81
C ALA A 3 -3.51 4.49 -18.20
N ALA A 4 -3.71 4.54 -16.88
CA ALA A 4 -4.05 5.76 -16.18
C ALA A 4 -2.93 6.82 -16.27
N SER A 5 -1.67 6.38 -16.14
CA SER A 5 -0.50 7.25 -16.25
C SER A 5 -0.39 7.85 -17.66
N LEU A 6 -0.56 7.03 -18.71
CA LEU A 6 -0.49 7.49 -20.09
C LEU A 6 -1.61 8.49 -20.44
N SER A 7 -2.83 8.28 -19.94
CA SER A 7 -3.94 9.24 -20.08
C SER A 7 -3.61 10.61 -19.45
N THR A 8 -3.00 10.58 -18.25
CA THR A 8 -2.54 11.81 -17.58
C THR A 8 -1.43 12.49 -18.38
N LEU A 9 -0.47 11.72 -18.88
CA LEU A 9 0.64 12.25 -19.67
C LEU A 9 0.18 12.88 -20.98
N HIS A 10 -0.76 12.29 -21.72
CA HIS A 10 -1.34 12.91 -22.91
C HIS A 10 -2.07 14.23 -22.59
N SER A 11 -2.75 14.29 -21.44
CA SER A 11 -3.39 15.53 -20.99
C SER A 11 -2.36 16.64 -20.72
N LEU A 12 -1.21 16.29 -20.14
CA LEU A 12 -0.09 17.23 -19.92
C LEU A 12 0.61 17.63 -21.22
N GLU A 13 0.78 16.68 -22.15
CA GLU A 13 1.36 16.94 -23.48
C GLU A 13 0.51 17.93 -24.28
N ALA A 14 -0.82 17.84 -24.20
CA ALA A 14 -1.73 18.79 -24.84
C ALA A 14 -1.57 20.23 -24.34
N VAL A 15 -1.08 20.41 -23.10
CA VAL A 15 -0.84 21.74 -22.49
C VAL A 15 0.57 22.23 -22.78
N ALA A 16 1.59 21.37 -22.65
CA ALA A 16 3.00 21.77 -22.73
C ALA A 16 3.61 21.66 -24.15
N GLY A 17 3.09 20.76 -24.99
CA GLY A 17 3.66 20.38 -26.29
C GLY A 17 4.61 19.17 -26.22
N LYS A 18 4.80 18.50 -27.37
CA LYS A 18 5.46 17.18 -27.51
C LYS A 18 6.89 17.11 -26.95
N ASP A 19 7.66 18.19 -27.02
CA ASP A 19 9.07 18.21 -26.62
C ASP A 19 9.33 18.87 -25.26
N LYS A 20 8.27 19.22 -24.52
CA LYS A 20 8.38 19.90 -23.21
C LYS A 20 7.95 19.03 -22.04
N LEU A 21 7.54 17.78 -22.29
CA LEU A 21 7.11 16.85 -21.27
C LEU A 21 8.16 15.75 -21.07
N VAL A 22 8.58 15.54 -19.82
CA VAL A 22 9.49 14.47 -19.43
C VAL A 22 8.78 13.56 -18.44
N VAL A 23 8.75 12.25 -18.73
CA VAL A 23 8.25 11.25 -17.78
C VAL A 23 9.31 11.04 -16.69
N SER A 24 8.89 11.11 -15.44
CA SER A 24 9.77 10.95 -14.27
C SER A 24 9.09 10.10 -13.19
N THR A 25 9.87 9.67 -12.20
CA THR A 25 9.33 9.14 -10.94
C THR A 25 8.73 10.28 -10.09
N SER A 26 7.82 9.93 -9.17
CA SER A 26 7.21 10.91 -8.26
C SER A 26 8.19 11.46 -7.22
N CYS A 27 9.19 10.67 -6.83
CA CYS A 27 10.27 11.04 -5.92
C CYS A 27 11.48 10.12 -6.14
N SER A 28 12.50 10.25 -5.28
CA SER A 28 13.67 9.37 -5.30
C SER A 28 13.29 7.90 -5.09
N LEU A 29 13.91 7.01 -5.88
CA LEU A 29 13.73 5.56 -5.74
C LEU A 29 14.44 4.99 -4.48
N MET A 30 15.15 5.81 -3.71
CA MET A 30 15.71 5.41 -2.40
C MET A 30 14.63 4.93 -1.41
N HIS A 31 13.38 5.35 -1.59
CA HIS A 31 12.27 4.99 -0.73
C HIS A 31 11.54 3.70 -1.15
N THR A 32 12.09 2.95 -2.10
CA THR A 32 11.55 1.65 -2.53
C THR A 32 12.63 0.57 -2.53
N ALA A 33 12.22 -0.69 -2.46
CA ALA A 33 13.14 -1.81 -2.57
C ALA A 33 13.85 -1.82 -3.94
N VAL A 34 14.99 -2.49 -4.04
CA VAL A 34 15.90 -2.36 -5.18
C VAL A 34 15.41 -3.10 -6.41
N ASP A 35 15.24 -4.42 -6.32
CA ASP A 35 14.88 -5.25 -7.48
C ASP A 35 13.98 -6.42 -7.08
N LEU A 36 12.83 -6.52 -7.74
CA LEU A 36 11.82 -7.55 -7.50
C LEU A 36 12.31 -8.95 -7.92
N VAL A 37 13.29 -9.05 -8.82
CA VAL A 37 13.85 -10.35 -9.26
C VAL A 37 14.43 -11.15 -8.09
N ASN A 38 14.85 -10.48 -7.02
CA ASN A 38 15.40 -11.13 -5.83
C ASN A 38 14.33 -11.74 -4.91
N GLU A 39 13.04 -11.46 -5.14
CA GLU A 39 11.95 -12.07 -4.38
C GLU A 39 11.70 -13.50 -4.88
N THR A 40 12.30 -14.49 -4.23
CA THR A 40 12.19 -15.90 -4.66
C THR A 40 11.01 -16.65 -4.01
N LYS A 41 10.46 -16.12 -2.91
CA LYS A 41 9.41 -16.78 -2.13
C LYS A 41 8.00 -16.30 -2.42
N LEU A 42 7.84 -15.12 -3.02
CA LEU A 42 6.53 -14.61 -3.41
C LEU A 42 5.99 -15.40 -4.60
N ASP A 43 4.68 -15.64 -4.62
CA ASP A 43 4.00 -16.23 -5.76
C ASP A 43 3.93 -15.25 -6.94
N ASP A 44 3.82 -15.79 -8.15
CA ASP A 44 3.87 -15.01 -9.39
C ASP A 44 2.68 -14.05 -9.54
N GLU A 45 1.52 -14.41 -8.99
CA GLU A 45 0.34 -13.55 -8.98
C GLU A 45 0.64 -12.25 -8.20
N ILE A 46 1.12 -12.34 -6.95
CA ILE A 46 1.52 -11.16 -6.18
C ILE A 46 2.66 -10.40 -6.86
N LYS A 47 3.69 -11.09 -7.35
CA LYS A 47 4.81 -10.41 -8.03
C LYS A 47 4.35 -9.59 -9.22
N SER A 48 3.37 -10.08 -9.98
CA SER A 48 2.83 -9.35 -11.13
C SER A 48 2.23 -7.99 -10.76
N TRP A 49 1.82 -7.82 -9.50
CA TRP A 49 1.24 -6.57 -8.98
C TRP A 49 2.30 -5.59 -8.43
N LEU A 50 3.54 -6.04 -8.30
CA LEU A 50 4.64 -5.30 -7.67
C LEU A 50 5.62 -4.77 -8.72
N ALA A 51 6.31 -3.69 -8.35
CA ALA A 51 7.44 -3.14 -9.09
C ALA A 51 8.36 -2.43 -8.11
N PHE A 52 9.64 -2.82 -8.09
CA PHE A 52 10.70 -2.22 -7.27
C PHE A 52 11.49 -1.18 -8.10
N ALA A 53 12.57 -0.60 -7.58
CA ALA A 53 13.30 0.46 -8.26
C ALA A 53 13.71 0.08 -9.69
N ALA A 54 14.29 -1.11 -9.89
CA ALA A 54 14.69 -1.61 -11.20
C ALA A 54 13.51 -1.64 -12.20
N GLN A 55 12.36 -2.19 -11.78
CA GLN A 55 11.15 -2.24 -12.61
C GLN A 55 10.57 -0.84 -12.86
N LYS A 56 10.62 0.07 -11.88
CA LYS A 56 10.11 1.45 -12.03
C LYS A 56 10.89 2.26 -13.06
N VAL A 57 12.20 2.04 -13.19
CA VAL A 57 13.00 2.64 -14.27
C VAL A 57 12.52 2.13 -15.63
N VAL A 58 12.19 0.85 -15.75
CA VAL A 58 11.59 0.28 -16.97
C VAL A 58 10.21 0.89 -17.25
N GLU A 59 9.36 1.05 -16.23
CA GLU A 59 8.02 1.66 -16.36
C GLU A 59 8.10 3.10 -16.89
N VAL A 60 9.01 3.93 -16.36
CA VAL A 60 9.23 5.30 -16.85
C VAL A 60 9.62 5.31 -18.32
N ASN A 61 10.55 4.45 -18.73
CA ASN A 61 10.96 4.33 -20.12
C ASN A 61 9.82 3.83 -21.02
N ALA A 62 9.01 2.87 -20.56
CA ALA A 62 7.87 2.36 -21.31
C ALA A 62 6.80 3.45 -21.54
N LEU A 63 6.52 4.25 -20.52
CA LEU A 63 5.61 5.39 -20.63
C LEU A 63 6.15 6.48 -21.58
N ALA A 64 7.44 6.80 -21.47
CA ALA A 64 8.09 7.77 -22.35
C ALA A 64 8.05 7.32 -23.83
N LYS A 65 8.35 6.04 -24.10
CA LYS A 65 8.25 5.46 -25.44
C LYS A 65 6.82 5.45 -25.97
N ALA A 66 5.83 5.14 -25.11
CA ALA A 66 4.43 5.17 -25.50
C ALA A 66 3.97 6.58 -25.90
N LEU A 67 4.40 7.62 -25.19
CA LEU A 67 4.15 9.02 -25.60
C LEU A 67 4.78 9.37 -26.95
N ALA A 68 5.99 8.86 -27.21
CA ALA A 68 6.68 9.03 -28.48
C ALA A 68 6.08 8.20 -29.64
N GLY A 69 4.95 7.50 -29.43
CA GLY A 69 4.30 6.67 -30.44
C GLY A 69 4.94 5.29 -30.64
N GLN A 70 5.89 4.90 -29.78
CA GLN A 70 6.59 3.61 -29.80
C GLN A 70 6.12 2.73 -28.65
N LYS A 71 4.80 2.59 -28.52
CA LYS A 71 4.18 1.83 -27.42
C LYS A 71 4.48 0.34 -27.55
N ASP A 72 5.05 -0.24 -26.49
CA ASP A 72 5.20 -1.68 -26.35
C ASP A 72 3.86 -2.31 -25.93
N GLU A 73 3.10 -2.79 -26.90
CA GLU A 73 1.77 -3.35 -26.65
C GLU A 73 1.80 -4.60 -25.78
N VAL A 74 2.87 -5.40 -25.83
CA VAL A 74 3.00 -6.61 -25.01
C VAL A 74 3.17 -6.22 -23.54
N TYR A 75 4.04 -5.25 -23.26
CA TYR A 75 4.27 -4.76 -21.90
C TYR A 75 3.01 -4.10 -21.30
N PHE A 76 2.29 -3.30 -22.08
CA PHE A 76 1.04 -2.67 -21.63
C PHE A 76 -0.09 -3.70 -21.42
N ALA A 77 -0.20 -4.72 -22.28
CA ALA A 77 -1.17 -5.79 -22.11
C ALA A 77 -0.88 -6.62 -20.83
N ALA A 78 0.39 -6.93 -20.56
CA ALA A 78 0.79 -7.59 -19.32
C ALA A 78 0.45 -6.74 -18.08
N ASN A 79 0.71 -5.43 -18.13
CA ASN A 79 0.32 -4.52 -17.05
C ASN A 79 -1.20 -4.49 -16.84
N ALA A 80 -1.99 -4.43 -17.91
CA ALA A 80 -3.44 -4.42 -17.84
C ALA A 80 -3.98 -5.73 -17.23
N ALA A 81 -3.43 -6.88 -17.62
CA ALA A 81 -3.78 -8.18 -17.05
C ALA A 81 -3.43 -8.27 -15.54
N ALA A 82 -2.26 -7.76 -15.15
CA ALA A 82 -1.86 -7.69 -13.75
C ALA A 82 -2.78 -6.78 -12.91
N GLN A 83 -3.19 -5.61 -13.44
CA GLN A 83 -4.14 -4.74 -12.76
C GLN A 83 -5.53 -5.39 -12.66
N ALA A 84 -5.98 -6.09 -13.70
CA ALA A 84 -7.27 -6.78 -13.72
C ALA A 84 -7.29 -7.91 -12.68
N SER A 85 -6.30 -8.79 -12.68
CA SER A 85 -6.18 -9.89 -11.71
C SER A 85 -6.13 -9.36 -10.27
N ARG A 86 -5.39 -8.28 -10.01
CA ARG A 86 -5.38 -7.64 -8.69
C ARG A 86 -6.75 -7.16 -8.25
N ARG A 87 -7.50 -6.49 -9.13
CA ARG A 87 -8.83 -5.93 -8.81
C ARG A 87 -9.87 -7.01 -8.55
N SER A 88 -9.78 -8.16 -9.24
CA SER A 88 -10.71 -9.27 -9.07
C SER A 88 -10.25 -10.31 -8.04
N SER A 89 -9.01 -10.25 -7.54
CA SER A 89 -8.47 -11.28 -6.67
C SER A 89 -9.24 -11.36 -5.34
N PRO A 90 -9.64 -12.57 -4.89
CA PRO A 90 -10.26 -12.77 -3.58
C PRO A 90 -9.28 -12.49 -2.42
N ARG A 91 -7.98 -12.38 -2.71
CA ARG A 91 -6.95 -11.95 -1.74
C ARG A 91 -7.04 -10.45 -1.44
N VAL A 92 -7.62 -9.67 -2.35
CA VAL A 92 -7.73 -8.20 -2.26
C VAL A 92 -9.11 -7.79 -1.73
N THR A 93 -10.17 -8.43 -2.23
CA THR A 93 -11.55 -8.11 -1.81
C THR A 93 -12.11 -9.22 -0.95
N ASN A 94 -12.42 -8.90 0.32
CA ASN A 94 -13.06 -9.81 1.26
C ASN A 94 -14.41 -9.23 1.70
N GLU A 95 -15.50 -9.94 1.39
CA GLU A 95 -16.87 -9.47 1.68
C GLU A 95 -17.14 -9.31 3.17
N GLU A 96 -16.62 -10.20 4.01
CA GLU A 96 -16.84 -10.14 5.46
C GLU A 96 -16.18 -8.89 6.06
N VAL A 97 -15.01 -8.50 5.54
CA VAL A 97 -14.34 -7.24 5.93
C VAL A 97 -15.16 -6.03 5.50
N GLN A 98 -15.70 -6.03 4.27
CA GLN A 98 -16.54 -4.93 3.79
C GLN A 98 -17.83 -4.79 4.61
N LYS A 99 -18.50 -5.91 4.91
CA LYS A 99 -19.70 -5.93 5.76
C LYS A 99 -19.40 -5.43 7.17
N ALA A 100 -18.31 -5.89 7.78
CA ALA A 100 -17.90 -5.45 9.12
C ALA A 100 -17.61 -3.94 9.17
N ALA A 101 -16.90 -3.40 8.17
CA ALA A 101 -16.61 -1.98 8.08
C ALA A 101 -17.89 -1.13 7.87
N ALA A 102 -18.81 -1.59 7.01
CA ALA A 102 -20.08 -0.91 6.76
C ALA A 102 -21.01 -0.91 7.99
N ALA A 103 -20.88 -1.90 8.87
CA ALA A 103 -21.68 -2.03 10.08
C ALA A 103 -21.21 -1.14 11.25
N LEU A 104 -20.06 -0.46 11.11
CA LEU A 104 -19.51 0.41 12.15
C LEU A 104 -20.49 1.53 12.51
N ARG A 105 -20.81 1.65 13.79
CA ARG A 105 -21.64 2.72 14.35
C ARG A 105 -20.74 3.77 14.99
N GLY A 106 -21.17 5.03 14.97
CA GLY A 106 -20.45 6.11 15.66
C GLY A 106 -20.17 5.80 17.14
N SER A 107 -21.09 5.07 17.79
CA SER A 107 -20.96 4.62 19.18
C SER A 107 -19.82 3.63 19.42
N ASP A 108 -19.40 2.85 18.41
CA ASP A 108 -18.41 1.77 18.59
C ASP A 108 -17.02 2.31 18.95
N HIS A 109 -16.79 3.60 18.69
CA HIS A 109 -15.57 4.33 19.03
C HIS A 109 -15.46 4.68 20.52
N ARG A 110 -16.54 4.54 21.30
CA ARG A 110 -16.59 4.95 22.70
C ARG A 110 -17.21 3.87 23.57
N ARG A 111 -16.60 3.63 24.73
CA ARG A 111 -17.23 2.83 25.79
C ARG A 111 -18.47 3.58 26.30
N SER A 112 -19.53 2.84 26.59
CA SER A 112 -20.78 3.38 27.13
C SER A 112 -20.60 4.02 28.51
N THR A 113 -19.64 3.54 29.29
CA THR A 113 -19.31 4.06 30.62
C THR A 113 -18.20 5.10 30.56
N THR A 114 -18.36 6.15 31.37
CA THR A 114 -17.35 7.19 31.53
C THR A 114 -16.05 6.61 32.08
N VAL A 115 -14.94 7.32 31.84
CA VAL A 115 -13.63 6.88 32.32
C VAL A 115 -13.57 6.82 33.86
N SER A 116 -14.17 7.78 34.57
CA SER A 116 -14.20 7.82 36.03
C SER A 116 -14.87 6.58 36.63
N ALA A 117 -16.10 6.28 36.20
CA ALA A 117 -16.85 5.11 36.69
C ALA A 117 -16.14 3.78 36.36
N ARG A 118 -15.42 3.72 35.24
CA ARG A 118 -14.61 2.56 34.88
C ARG A 118 -13.36 2.41 35.73
N LEU A 119 -12.67 3.51 36.04
CA LEU A 119 -11.49 3.48 36.89
C LEU A 119 -11.84 2.96 38.29
N ASP A 120 -12.99 3.34 38.86
CA ASP A 120 -13.47 2.79 40.14
C ASP A 120 -13.66 1.27 40.09
N ALA A 121 -14.31 0.77 39.03
CA ALA A 121 -14.51 -0.67 38.83
C ALA A 121 -13.19 -1.43 38.60
N GLN A 122 -12.25 -0.83 37.84
CA GLN A 122 -10.92 -1.39 37.60
C GLN A 122 -10.10 -1.42 38.89
N GLN A 123 -10.13 -0.36 39.69
CA GLN A 123 -9.45 -0.28 40.97
C GLN A 123 -9.96 -1.35 41.94
N LYS A 124 -11.28 -1.58 42.00
CA LYS A 124 -11.87 -2.67 42.80
C LYS A 124 -11.39 -4.06 42.37
N LYS A 125 -11.12 -4.26 41.07
CA LYS A 125 -10.70 -5.56 40.52
C LYS A 125 -9.20 -5.79 40.61
N LEU A 126 -8.39 -4.78 40.30
CA LEU A 126 -6.94 -4.85 40.20
C LEU A 126 -6.24 -4.54 41.53
N ASN A 127 -6.91 -3.79 42.42
CA ASN A 127 -6.44 -3.41 43.76
C ASN A 127 -5.00 -2.85 43.76
N LEU A 128 -4.74 -1.93 42.82
CA LEU A 128 -3.40 -1.35 42.63
C LEU A 128 -3.08 -0.28 43.70
N PRO A 129 -1.82 -0.12 44.10
CA PRO A 129 -1.43 1.00 44.98
C PRO A 129 -1.59 2.35 44.25
N VAL A 130 -1.57 3.46 45.00
CA VAL A 130 -1.73 4.84 44.47
C VAL A 130 -0.68 5.21 43.41
N LEU A 131 0.48 4.54 43.41
CA LEU A 131 1.54 4.68 42.41
C LEU A 131 1.93 3.30 41.87
N PRO A 132 1.14 2.70 40.96
CA PRO A 132 1.46 1.39 40.42
C PRO A 132 2.62 1.50 39.43
N THR A 133 3.53 0.53 39.49
CA THR A 133 4.63 0.40 38.52
C THR A 133 4.24 -0.60 37.44
N THR A 134 4.54 -0.28 36.19
CA THR A 134 4.42 -1.20 35.05
C THR A 134 5.60 -0.97 34.11
N THR A 135 5.86 -1.91 33.22
CA THR A 135 6.69 -1.67 32.02
C THR A 135 5.77 -1.28 30.86
N ILE A 136 6.35 -0.77 29.76
CA ILE A 136 5.59 -0.47 28.53
C ILE A 136 5.39 -1.73 27.68
N GLY A 137 6.22 -2.75 27.83
CA GLY A 137 6.17 -3.97 27.02
C GLY A 137 7.45 -4.78 27.07
N SER A 138 8.18 -4.81 25.95
CA SER A 138 9.30 -5.73 25.71
C SER A 138 10.40 -5.67 26.76
N PHE A 139 10.93 -6.85 27.08
CA PHE A 139 12.16 -7.06 27.86
C PHE A 139 13.37 -7.23 26.91
N PRO A 140 14.61 -7.19 27.43
CA PRO A 140 15.81 -7.40 26.62
C PRO A 140 15.75 -8.71 25.83
N GLN A 141 16.01 -8.64 24.53
CA GLN A 141 16.14 -9.83 23.69
C GLN A 141 17.48 -10.50 23.97
N THR A 142 17.45 -11.69 24.57
CA THR A 142 18.63 -12.53 24.81
C THR A 142 18.96 -13.37 23.58
N VAL A 143 20.14 -14.01 23.60
CA VAL A 143 20.53 -15.00 22.59
C VAL A 143 19.71 -16.27 22.80
N GLU A 144 18.46 -16.28 22.34
CA GLU A 144 17.68 -17.51 22.17
C GLU A 144 17.78 -17.99 20.72
N LEU A 145 17.82 -19.32 20.53
CA LEU A 145 17.90 -19.98 19.23
C LEU A 145 16.52 -20.09 18.57
#